data_AF-A0A0L8G1S9-F1
#
_entry.id   AF-A0A0L8G1S9-F1
#
_cell.length_a   1.000
_cell.length_b   1.000
_cell.length_c   1.000
_cell.angle_alpha   90.00
_cell.angle_beta   90.00
_cell.angle_gamma   90.00
#
_symmetry.space_group_name_H-M   'P 1'
#
loop_
_entity.id
_entity.type
_entity.pdbx_description
1 polymer ?
#
loop_
_entity_poly.entity_id
_entity_poly.type
_entity_poly.pdbx_seq_one_letter_code
_entity_poly.pdbx_strand_id
1 'polypeptide(L)'
;MAAPMEDNEELVQEDYYAWLNVDRKASLEEINNAFRRLSKIYHPDKHHGDPEKKKAEIMFSKIKKAHEVLSDKHTRTIYDIYGEKGLECGMELVSKTKSPAEIIAEYERIQREREERRLQQRTNPRGTITIGIDATDVFDHYDLDPENESFIPYFEVSSMNLSQSVEAPLTLNDTVTFGGNIEAQNGNGNGNMLMVWKRLLSDKSWAEFGNVQGRLVWSAGMTTAMSTIIVYDSLKRHAVFTVQIGIPNSFVSLSYTHKFQEDDARVRGAVRVGVFSTILECGVEKKITEYSTLGATMLVGVPTGVTLRIKLSRGRQTFLFPIHLSDHLMPSAIFYGTAVPFMLYHAVKILIIKPYLQEQKKRDIEKKQEENSEIIHKKKMEAEAAIHLMQETVQRVIKEENEKSGLLIVKALYGKLSEKSQDGFVDGKYIDVAVPLQCLIKNSSLLIPEKNSKTGILGFYDPCLGEEKSLYIRYKFRNKLHHVTLGDCEPLKIPLK
;
A
#
# COMPACT_ATOMS: atom_id res chain seq x y z
N MET A 1 -3.85 51.06 14.99
CA MET A 1 -3.05 50.54 13.87
C MET A 1 -3.83 49.38 13.30
N ALA A 2 -4.46 49.57 12.15
CA ALA A 2 -5.40 48.64 11.56
C ALA A 2 -4.68 47.34 11.16
N ALA A 3 -5.28 46.20 11.49
CA ALA A 3 -4.90 44.90 10.94
C ALA A 3 -5.15 44.92 9.43
N PRO A 4 -4.25 44.37 8.60
CA PRO A 4 -4.52 44.26 7.18
C PRO A 4 -5.67 43.26 7.03
N MET A 5 -6.74 43.69 6.36
CA MET A 5 -7.73 42.77 5.83
C MET A 5 -7.02 41.94 4.77
N GLU A 6 -6.74 40.68 5.08
CA GLU A 6 -6.47 39.69 4.06
C GLU A 6 -7.74 39.56 3.22
N ASP A 7 -7.59 39.82 1.92
CA ASP A 7 -8.62 39.62 0.92
C ASP A 7 -9.12 38.17 1.03
N ASN A 8 -10.31 38.00 1.58
CA ASN A 8 -11.14 36.81 1.41
C ASN A 8 -11.50 36.74 -0.08
N GLU A 9 -10.61 36.21 -0.90
CA GLU A 9 -11.05 35.37 -2.02
C GLU A 9 -11.65 34.11 -1.40
N GLU A 10 -12.90 34.24 -0.93
CA GLU A 10 -13.77 33.09 -0.73
C GLU A 10 -13.75 32.30 -2.03
N LEU A 11 -13.10 31.14 -1.98
CA LEU A 11 -13.29 30.05 -2.91
C LEU A 11 -14.81 29.90 -3.08
N VAL A 12 -15.35 30.42 -4.18
CA VAL A 12 -16.67 30.04 -4.66
C VAL A 12 -16.54 28.55 -4.92
N GLN A 13 -16.93 27.75 -3.93
CA GLN A 13 -17.00 26.31 -4.05
C GLN A 13 -17.86 26.06 -5.28
N GLU A 14 -17.26 25.40 -6.27
CA GLU A 14 -17.85 25.19 -7.58
C GLU A 14 -19.06 24.25 -7.47
N ASP A 15 -20.21 24.79 -7.07
CA ASP A 15 -21.45 24.03 -6.86
C ASP A 15 -21.94 23.43 -8.20
N TYR A 16 -22.03 22.11 -8.30
CA TYR A 16 -22.47 21.39 -9.50
C TYR A 16 -23.91 21.71 -9.88
N TYR A 17 -24.74 22.03 -8.89
CA TYR A 17 -26.09 22.55 -9.10
C TYR A 17 -26.08 23.94 -9.75
N ALA A 18 -25.13 24.79 -9.37
CA ALA A 18 -24.96 26.11 -9.95
C ALA A 18 -24.44 26.01 -11.40
N TRP A 19 -23.52 25.09 -11.69
CA TRP A 19 -23.04 24.84 -13.07
C TRP A 19 -24.14 24.40 -14.03
N LEU A 20 -25.07 23.57 -13.56
CA LEU A 20 -26.23 23.14 -14.34
C LEU A 20 -27.41 24.13 -14.26
N ASN A 21 -27.30 25.15 -13.41
CA ASN A 21 -28.35 26.13 -13.13
C ASN A 21 -29.69 25.47 -12.78
N VAL A 22 -29.64 24.55 -11.81
CA VAL A 22 -30.78 23.79 -11.29
C VAL A 22 -30.81 23.82 -9.76
N ASP A 23 -31.99 23.66 -9.17
CA ASP A 23 -32.14 23.61 -7.72
C ASP A 23 -31.53 22.30 -7.14
N ARG A 24 -31.09 22.32 -5.88
CA ARG A 24 -30.62 21.12 -5.17
C ARG A 24 -31.70 20.03 -5.07
N LYS A 25 -32.97 20.42 -5.08
CA LYS A 25 -34.14 19.52 -5.11
C LYS A 25 -34.55 19.08 -6.52
N ALA A 26 -33.81 19.47 -7.56
CA ALA A 26 -34.17 19.15 -8.94
C ALA A 26 -34.27 17.64 -9.20
N SER A 27 -35.25 17.27 -10.02
CA SER A 27 -35.46 15.89 -10.45
C SER A 27 -34.39 15.45 -11.46
N LEU A 28 -34.23 14.13 -11.65
CA LEU A 28 -33.27 13.60 -12.61
C LEU A 28 -33.56 14.06 -14.05
N GLU A 29 -34.84 14.24 -14.39
CA GLU A 29 -35.28 14.72 -15.70
C GLU A 29 -34.87 16.18 -15.93
N GLU A 30 -35.01 17.03 -14.91
CA GLU A 30 -34.58 18.44 -14.94
C GLU A 30 -33.07 18.56 -15.12
N ILE A 31 -32.29 17.75 -14.40
CA ILE A 31 -30.83 17.70 -14.51
C ILE A 31 -30.41 17.29 -15.94
N ASN A 32 -31.04 16.25 -16.51
CA ASN A 32 -30.77 15.81 -17.88
C ASN A 32 -31.16 16.86 -18.93
N ASN A 33 -32.28 17.55 -18.73
CA ASN A 33 -32.75 18.59 -19.64
C ASN A 33 -31.83 19.83 -19.59
N ALA A 34 -31.39 20.22 -18.40
CA ALA A 34 -30.43 21.31 -18.20
C ALA A 34 -29.08 21.00 -18.87
N PHE A 35 -28.56 19.79 -18.69
CA PHE A 35 -27.34 19.33 -19.36
C PHE A 35 -27.48 19.41 -20.88
N ARG A 36 -28.55 18.84 -21.47
CA ARG A 36 -28.79 18.89 -22.92
C ARG A 36 -28.84 20.32 -23.47
N ARG A 37 -29.42 21.26 -22.72
CA ARG A 37 -29.49 22.68 -23.09
C ARG A 37 -28.10 23.32 -23.06
N LEU A 38 -27.36 23.14 -21.97
CA LEU A 38 -26.04 23.75 -21.78
C LEU A 38 -24.98 23.15 -22.69
N SER A 39 -24.99 21.83 -22.92
CA SER A 39 -24.10 21.16 -23.88
C SER A 39 -24.29 21.68 -25.31
N LYS A 40 -25.51 22.02 -25.72
CA LYS A 40 -25.78 22.62 -27.04
C LYS A 40 -25.25 24.06 -27.16
N ILE A 41 -25.08 24.76 -26.05
CA ILE A 41 -24.61 26.16 -26.01
C ILE A 41 -23.08 26.20 -25.96
N TYR A 42 -22.48 25.37 -25.10
CA TYR A 42 -21.02 25.32 -24.88
C TYR A 42 -20.29 24.26 -25.72
N HIS A 43 -20.92 23.73 -26.79
CA HIS A 43 -20.25 22.77 -27.67
C HIS A 43 -19.08 23.44 -28.42
N PRO A 44 -17.86 22.86 -28.44
CA PRO A 44 -16.68 23.48 -29.04
C PRO A 44 -16.84 23.78 -30.53
N ASP A 45 -17.65 23.00 -31.27
CA ASP A 45 -17.90 23.21 -32.71
C ASP A 45 -18.70 24.47 -33.04
N LYS A 46 -19.39 25.08 -32.07
CA LYS A 46 -20.22 26.28 -32.31
C LYS A 46 -19.49 27.61 -32.10
N HIS A 47 -18.28 27.57 -31.56
CA HIS A 47 -17.53 28.78 -31.21
C HIS A 47 -16.37 28.95 -32.20
N HIS A 48 -16.40 30.04 -32.97
CA HIS A 48 -15.41 30.34 -34.01
C HIS A 48 -14.40 31.36 -33.47
N GLY A 49 -13.30 30.85 -32.89
CA GLY A 49 -12.21 31.68 -32.37
C GLY A 49 -11.41 30.95 -31.32
N ASP A 50 -10.08 31.09 -31.35
CA ASP A 50 -9.16 30.39 -30.44
C ASP A 50 -9.40 30.70 -28.93
N PRO A 51 -9.70 31.96 -28.50
CA PRO A 51 -9.97 32.23 -27.09
C PRO A 51 -11.38 31.82 -26.63
N GLU A 52 -12.39 31.86 -27.52
CA GLU A 52 -13.77 31.49 -27.18
C GLU A 52 -13.96 29.97 -27.14
N LYS A 53 -13.31 29.26 -28.05
CA LYS A 53 -13.29 27.80 -28.09
C LYS A 53 -12.72 27.21 -26.81
N LYS A 54 -11.60 27.77 -26.30
CA LYS A 54 -10.99 27.35 -25.02
C LYS A 54 -11.92 27.57 -23.82
N LYS A 55 -12.65 28.69 -23.78
CA LYS A 55 -13.63 28.96 -22.71
C LYS A 55 -14.82 28.00 -22.77
N ALA A 56 -15.33 27.73 -23.97
CA ALA A 56 -16.40 26.77 -24.19
C ALA A 56 -15.99 25.35 -23.77
N GLU A 57 -14.76 24.94 -24.07
CA GLU A 57 -14.21 23.64 -23.69
C GLU A 57 -14.10 23.46 -22.16
N ILE A 58 -13.60 24.47 -21.45
CA ILE A 58 -13.53 24.47 -19.98
C ILE A 58 -14.94 24.35 -19.38
N MET A 59 -15.89 25.18 -19.84
CA MET A 59 -17.27 25.15 -19.36
C MET A 59 -17.95 23.81 -19.67
N PHE A 60 -17.76 23.27 -20.87
CA PHE A 60 -18.30 21.99 -21.27
C PHE A 60 -17.78 20.84 -20.40
N SER A 61 -16.49 20.85 -20.10
CA SER A 61 -15.88 19.87 -19.18
C SER A 61 -16.51 19.94 -17.78
N LYS A 62 -16.68 21.14 -17.23
CA LYS A 62 -17.33 21.36 -15.92
C LYS A 62 -18.79 20.91 -15.90
N ILE A 63 -19.57 21.28 -16.92
CA ILE A 63 -20.97 20.88 -17.07
C ILE A 63 -21.11 19.35 -17.18
N LYS A 64 -20.20 18.71 -17.93
CA LYS A 64 -20.16 17.25 -18.06
C LYS A 64 -19.85 16.58 -16.72
N LYS A 65 -18.86 17.07 -15.98
CA LYS A 65 -18.51 16.57 -14.64
C LYS A 65 -19.69 16.71 -13.66
N ALA A 66 -20.34 17.87 -13.65
CA ALA A 66 -21.52 18.12 -12.81
C ALA A 66 -22.67 17.16 -13.16
N HIS A 67 -22.93 16.90 -14.44
CA HIS A 67 -23.96 15.97 -14.88
C HIS A 67 -23.64 14.52 -14.48
N GLU A 68 -22.40 14.08 -14.64
CA GLU A 68 -21.97 12.73 -14.28
C GLU A 68 -22.19 12.46 -12.77
N VAL A 69 -21.80 13.40 -11.92
CA VAL A 69 -21.96 13.30 -10.46
C VAL A 69 -23.42 13.38 -10.04
N LEU A 70 -24.20 14.28 -10.63
CA LEU A 70 -25.60 14.49 -10.23
C LEU A 70 -26.58 13.49 -10.88
N SER A 71 -26.16 12.78 -11.93
CA SER A 71 -26.99 11.79 -12.63
C SER A 71 -27.05 10.43 -11.91
N ASP A 72 -26.04 10.05 -11.12
CA ASP A 72 -26.16 8.86 -10.26
C ASP A 72 -26.61 9.26 -8.85
N LYS A 73 -27.60 8.54 -8.33
CA LYS A 73 -28.17 8.79 -7.01
C LYS A 73 -27.11 8.61 -5.91
N HIS A 74 -26.18 7.68 -6.09
CA HIS A 74 -25.12 7.41 -5.12
C HIS A 74 -24.11 8.56 -5.06
N THR A 75 -23.56 8.96 -6.20
CA THR A 75 -22.60 10.07 -6.31
C THR A 75 -23.23 11.40 -5.92
N ARG A 76 -24.51 11.62 -6.25
CA ARG A 76 -25.28 12.79 -5.80
C ARG A 76 -25.39 12.85 -4.28
N THR A 77 -25.68 11.73 -3.62
CA THR A 77 -25.77 11.67 -2.15
C THR A 77 -24.43 11.98 -1.50
N ILE A 78 -23.33 11.45 -2.05
CA ILE A 78 -21.97 11.75 -1.57
C ILE A 78 -21.66 13.24 -1.73
N TYR A 79 -22.00 13.82 -2.87
CA TYR A 79 -21.81 15.24 -3.16
C TYR A 79 -22.65 16.15 -2.26
N ASP A 80 -23.91 15.80 -2.01
CA ASP A 80 -24.81 16.58 -1.14
C ASP A 80 -24.32 16.63 0.32
N ILE A 81 -23.65 15.58 0.79
CA ILE A 81 -23.15 15.48 2.17
C ILE A 81 -21.73 16.06 2.30
N TYR A 82 -20.84 15.77 1.34
CA TYR A 82 -19.39 16.02 1.46
C TYR A 82 -18.81 16.97 0.41
N GLY A 83 -19.62 17.41 -0.55
CA GLY A 83 -19.18 18.22 -1.68
C GLY A 83 -18.17 17.50 -2.58
N GLU A 84 -17.38 18.28 -3.33
CA GLU A 84 -16.39 17.74 -4.29
C GLU A 84 -15.29 16.89 -3.59
N LYS A 85 -14.95 17.21 -2.34
CA LYS A 85 -13.95 16.48 -1.54
C LYS A 85 -14.33 15.02 -1.28
N GLY A 86 -15.63 14.70 -1.25
CA GLY A 86 -16.13 13.33 -1.08
C GLY A 86 -15.84 12.44 -2.31
N LEU A 87 -15.88 13.04 -3.50
CA LEU A 87 -15.68 12.35 -4.78
C LEU A 87 -14.19 12.07 -5.02
N GLU A 88 -13.31 13.02 -4.68
CA GLU A 88 -11.85 12.85 -4.81
C GLU A 88 -11.26 11.77 -3.89
N CYS A 89 -11.94 11.42 -2.80
CA CYS A 89 -11.49 10.37 -1.88
C CYS A 89 -11.67 8.94 -2.43
N GLY A 90 -12.14 8.77 -3.67
CA GLY A 90 -12.28 7.45 -4.30
C GLY A 90 -13.47 6.63 -3.78
N MET A 91 -14.45 7.30 -3.14
CA MET A 91 -15.65 6.65 -2.59
C MET A 91 -16.61 6.11 -3.66
N GLU A 92 -16.41 6.44 -4.93
CA GLU A 92 -17.17 5.87 -6.05
C GLU A 92 -16.98 4.34 -6.20
N LEU A 93 -15.91 3.79 -5.62
CA LEU A 93 -15.59 2.35 -5.63
C LEU A 93 -16.20 1.58 -4.44
N VAL A 94 -16.85 2.27 -3.51
CA VAL A 94 -17.55 1.61 -2.40
C VAL A 94 -18.80 0.92 -2.97
N SER A 95 -18.86 -0.40 -2.83
CA SER A 95 -19.93 -1.26 -3.36
C SER A 95 -21.31 -0.61 -3.26
N LYS A 96 -22.04 -0.54 -4.39
CA LYS A 96 -23.37 0.07 -4.59
C LYS A 96 -24.49 -0.41 -3.64
N THR A 97 -24.17 -1.22 -2.64
CA THR A 97 -25.07 -1.88 -1.68
C THR A 97 -25.04 -1.31 -0.26
N LYS A 98 -24.19 -0.33 0.06
CA LYS A 98 -24.13 0.27 1.41
C LYS A 98 -25.18 1.36 1.62
N SER A 99 -25.73 1.42 2.84
CA SER A 99 -26.71 2.45 3.21
C SER A 99 -26.05 3.83 3.40
N PRO A 100 -26.78 4.95 3.21
CA PRO A 100 -26.22 6.30 3.38
C PRO A 100 -25.57 6.56 4.75
N ALA A 101 -26.12 5.99 5.82
CA ALA A 101 -25.58 6.13 7.18
C ALA A 101 -24.28 5.34 7.39
N GLU A 102 -24.14 4.16 6.78
CA GLU A 102 -22.91 3.37 6.83
C GLU A 102 -21.78 4.04 6.05
N ILE A 103 -22.09 4.68 4.92
CA ILE A 103 -21.13 5.47 4.13
C ILE A 103 -20.60 6.65 4.95
N ILE A 104 -21.47 7.33 5.72
CA ILE A 104 -21.08 8.45 6.56
C ILE A 104 -20.08 8.03 7.64
N ALA A 105 -20.38 6.95 8.35
CA ALA A 105 -19.51 6.43 9.40
C ALA A 105 -18.17 5.91 8.84
N GLU A 106 -18.18 5.31 7.65
CA GLU A 106 -16.98 4.84 6.96
C GLU A 106 -16.11 5.99 6.46
N TYR A 107 -16.72 7.07 5.97
CA TYR A 107 -16.03 8.31 5.61
C TYR A 107 -15.29 8.91 6.81
N GLU A 108 -15.98 9.05 7.95
CA GLU A 108 -15.38 9.60 9.16
C GLU A 108 -14.21 8.76 9.68
N ARG A 109 -14.31 7.43 9.59
CA ARG A 109 -13.21 6.51 9.92
C ARG A 109 -12.01 6.71 8.98
N ILE A 110 -12.25 6.74 7.67
CA ILE A 110 -11.20 6.93 6.66
C ILE A 110 -10.54 8.30 6.81
N GLN A 111 -11.29 9.37 7.10
CA GLN A 111 -10.73 10.70 7.32
C GLN A 111 -9.82 10.75 8.54
N ARG A 112 -10.28 10.25 9.70
CA ARG A 112 -9.45 10.18 10.92
C ARG A 112 -8.16 9.40 10.69
N GLU A 113 -8.27 8.24 10.04
CA GLU A 113 -7.10 7.40 9.75
C GLU A 113 -6.14 8.08 8.75
N ARG A 114 -6.66 8.82 7.77
CA ARG A 114 -5.85 9.57 6.79
C ARG A 114 -5.18 10.78 7.43
N GLU A 115 -5.86 11.50 8.33
CA GLU A 115 -5.28 12.59 9.10
C GLU A 115 -4.19 12.10 10.04
N GLU A 116 -4.40 11.00 10.76
CA GLU A 116 -3.38 10.36 11.60
C GLU A 116 -2.17 9.89 10.78
N ARG A 117 -2.39 9.18 9.65
CA ARG A 117 -1.30 8.79 8.74
C ARG A 117 -0.58 10.00 8.16
N ARG A 118 -1.29 11.08 7.83
CA ARG A 118 -0.70 12.33 7.32
C ARG A 118 0.16 13.00 8.38
N LEU A 119 -0.30 13.03 9.63
CA LEU A 119 0.49 13.55 10.76
C LEU A 119 1.74 12.70 11.01
N GLN A 120 1.63 11.37 10.98
CA GLN A 120 2.78 10.46 11.09
C GLN A 120 3.77 10.59 9.93
N GLN A 121 3.29 10.86 8.70
CA GLN A 121 4.14 11.08 7.52
C GLN A 121 4.82 12.46 7.50
N ARG A 122 4.28 13.47 8.19
CA ARG A 122 4.90 14.81 8.30
C ARG A 122 6.22 14.74 9.07
N THR A 123 6.28 13.93 10.12
CA THR A 123 7.54 13.69 10.81
C THR A 123 8.35 12.65 10.05
N ASN A 124 9.56 13.01 9.66
CA ASN A 124 10.48 12.11 8.98
C ASN A 124 11.66 11.74 9.91
N PRO A 125 11.46 10.84 10.89
CA PRO A 125 12.55 10.39 11.74
C PRO A 125 13.54 9.57 10.91
N ARG A 126 14.76 10.05 10.84
CA ARG A 126 15.94 9.36 10.31
C ARG A 126 16.89 9.09 11.45
N GLY A 127 17.44 7.88 11.50
CA GLY A 127 18.36 7.49 12.57
C GLY A 127 19.43 6.55 12.05
N THR A 128 20.66 6.73 12.51
CA THR A 128 21.74 5.78 12.33
C THR A 128 22.28 5.42 13.70
N ILE A 129 22.25 4.14 14.04
CA ILE A 129 22.81 3.60 15.27
C ILE A 129 23.99 2.73 14.87
N THR A 130 25.17 3.04 15.37
CA THR A 130 26.40 2.31 15.13
C THR A 130 26.94 1.80 16.45
N ILE A 131 27.20 0.49 16.54
CA ILE A 131 27.79 -0.14 17.73
C ILE A 131 29.02 -0.90 17.26
N GLY A 132 30.20 -0.32 17.52
CA GLY A 132 31.48 -0.96 17.28
C GLY A 132 31.74 -2.05 18.30
N ILE A 133 32.14 -3.21 17.80
CA ILE A 133 32.48 -4.39 18.60
C ILE A 133 33.94 -4.72 18.28
N ASP A 134 34.76 -4.83 19.31
CA ASP A 134 36.11 -5.38 19.21
C ASP A 134 36.06 -6.88 19.52
N ALA A 135 36.60 -7.67 18.60
CA ALA A 135 36.68 -9.12 18.66
C ALA A 135 38.09 -9.61 18.30
N THR A 136 39.10 -8.75 18.41
CA THR A 136 40.51 -9.04 18.10
C THR A 136 41.03 -10.21 18.94
N ASP A 137 40.61 -10.29 20.21
CA ASP A 137 40.91 -11.37 21.16
C ASP A 137 40.55 -12.78 20.64
N VAL A 138 39.62 -12.90 19.70
CA VAL A 138 39.23 -14.19 19.11
C VAL A 138 40.33 -14.72 18.17
N PHE A 139 41.11 -13.83 17.56
CA PHE A 139 42.06 -14.16 16.49
C PHE A 139 43.52 -13.93 16.89
N ASP A 140 43.81 -13.01 17.80
CA ASP A 140 45.17 -12.72 18.24
C ASP A 140 45.57 -13.64 19.41
N HIS A 141 46.23 -14.74 19.07
CA HIS A 141 46.66 -15.80 20.00
C HIS A 141 48.01 -15.53 20.68
N TYR A 142 48.55 -14.31 20.58
CA TYR A 142 49.96 -14.02 20.91
C TYR A 142 50.20 -13.49 22.33
N ASP A 143 49.17 -13.02 23.04
CA ASP A 143 49.30 -12.46 24.40
C ASP A 143 49.07 -13.51 25.51
N LEU A 144 49.56 -14.73 25.31
CA LEU A 144 49.47 -15.77 26.34
C LEU A 144 50.66 -15.69 27.30
N ASP A 145 50.38 -15.24 28.53
CA ASP A 145 51.14 -15.69 29.70
C ASP A 145 50.97 -17.22 29.82
N PRO A 146 52.05 -18.01 29.82
CA PRO A 146 51.99 -19.48 29.84
C PRO A 146 51.37 -20.06 31.13
N GLU A 147 50.99 -19.23 32.10
CA GLU A 147 50.39 -19.64 33.38
C GLU A 147 48.85 -19.66 33.37
N ASN A 148 48.17 -19.08 32.37
CA ASN A 148 46.70 -19.06 32.29
C ASN A 148 46.17 -19.99 31.18
N GLU A 149 45.88 -21.25 31.54
CA GLU A 149 45.35 -22.28 30.63
C GLU A 149 43.85 -22.12 30.25
N SER A 150 43.16 -21.07 30.70
CA SER A 150 41.72 -20.88 30.47
C SER A 150 41.41 -19.54 29.80
N PHE A 151 41.61 -19.46 28.48
CA PHE A 151 41.23 -18.29 27.69
C PHE A 151 39.77 -18.39 27.25
N ILE A 152 38.91 -17.51 27.77
CA ILE A 152 37.58 -17.26 27.22
C ILE A 152 37.65 -15.91 26.49
N PRO A 153 37.55 -15.88 25.15
CA PRO A 153 37.58 -14.62 24.42
C PRO A 153 36.40 -13.76 24.87
N TYR A 154 36.67 -12.50 25.20
CA TYR A 154 35.63 -11.52 25.50
C TYR A 154 35.42 -10.59 24.29
N PHE A 155 34.19 -10.11 24.14
CA PHE A 155 33.85 -9.10 23.14
C PHE A 155 33.70 -7.77 23.86
N GLU A 156 34.39 -6.74 23.38
CA GLU A 156 34.29 -5.40 23.95
C GLU A 156 33.49 -4.47 23.03
N VAL A 157 32.68 -3.59 23.61
CA VAL A 157 32.02 -2.52 22.83
C VAL A 157 33.00 -1.37 22.70
N SER A 158 33.67 -1.27 21.54
CA SER A 158 34.70 -0.26 21.30
C SER A 158 34.13 1.16 21.17
N SER A 159 32.95 1.28 20.56
CA SER A 159 32.29 2.58 20.37
C SER A 159 30.78 2.44 20.17
N MET A 160 30.04 3.48 20.53
CA MET A 160 28.62 3.61 20.23
C MET A 160 28.38 5.00 19.66
N ASN A 161 27.78 5.06 18.47
CA ASN A 161 27.41 6.31 17.82
C ASN A 161 25.93 6.28 17.45
N LEU A 162 25.16 7.26 17.91
CA LEU A 162 23.75 7.42 17.67
C LEU A 162 23.51 8.81 17.04
N SER A 163 23.22 8.82 15.74
CA SER A 163 22.79 10.02 15.03
C SER A 163 21.29 9.93 14.74
N GLN A 164 20.48 10.84 15.28
CA GLN A 164 19.04 10.89 15.05
C GLN A 164 18.61 12.28 14.59
N SER A 165 17.70 12.35 13.62
CA SER A 165 17.13 13.60 13.15
C SER A 165 15.67 13.42 12.77
N VAL A 166 14.84 14.41 13.07
CA VAL A 166 13.44 14.51 12.67
C VAL A 166 13.28 15.79 11.86
N GLU A 167 12.87 15.63 10.60
CA GLU A 167 12.41 16.76 9.78
C GLU A 167 10.90 16.91 9.98
N ALA A 168 10.45 18.13 10.31
CA ALA A 168 9.06 18.50 10.49
C ALA A 168 8.74 19.73 9.61
N PRO A 169 7.92 19.58 8.55
CA PRO A 169 7.42 20.72 7.79
C PRO A 169 6.37 21.47 8.62
N LEU A 170 6.66 22.72 8.97
CA LEU A 170 5.74 23.61 9.69
C LEU A 170 4.76 24.28 8.73
N THR A 171 5.23 24.71 7.55
CA THR A 171 4.41 25.28 6.46
C THR A 171 4.82 24.67 5.12
N LEU A 172 4.18 25.06 4.00
CA LEU A 172 4.61 24.64 2.66
C LEU A 172 6.06 25.06 2.34
N ASN A 173 6.52 26.14 2.98
CA ASN A 173 7.83 26.74 2.74
C ASN A 173 8.79 26.55 3.91
N ASP A 174 8.30 26.34 5.13
CA ASP A 174 9.10 26.23 6.34
C ASP A 174 9.25 24.77 6.78
N THR A 175 10.50 24.35 6.92
CA THR A 175 10.90 23.04 7.44
C THR A 175 11.82 23.24 8.62
N VAL A 176 11.53 22.58 9.74
CA VAL A 176 12.41 22.53 10.90
C VAL A 176 12.95 21.12 11.02
N THR A 177 14.27 21.01 11.08
CA THR A 177 14.99 19.77 11.34
C THR A 177 15.58 19.84 12.72
N PHE A 178 15.20 18.92 13.58
CA PHE A 178 15.83 18.72 14.88
C PHE A 178 16.65 17.44 14.83
N GLY A 179 17.89 17.46 15.27
CA GLY A 179 18.70 16.26 15.34
C GLY A 179 19.75 16.33 16.42
N GLY A 180 20.30 15.17 16.76
CA GLY A 180 21.41 15.04 17.69
C GLY A 180 22.32 13.91 17.25
N ASN A 181 23.61 14.07 17.55
CA ASN A 181 24.59 13.01 17.41
C ASN A 181 25.22 12.76 18.77
N ILE A 182 25.24 11.51 19.21
CA ILE A 182 25.88 11.09 20.45
C ILE A 182 26.92 10.05 20.08
N GLU A 183 28.16 10.26 20.51
CA GLU A 183 29.28 9.35 20.30
C GLU A 183 29.91 9.03 21.65
N ALA A 184 29.98 7.76 22.00
CA ALA A 184 30.65 7.25 23.19
C ALA A 184 31.76 6.30 22.76
N GLN A 185 32.98 6.55 23.22
CA GLN A 185 34.14 5.71 22.95
C GLN A 185 34.99 5.62 24.22
N ASN A 186 35.39 4.40 24.60
CA ASN A 186 36.28 4.13 25.75
C ASN A 186 35.85 4.85 27.05
N GLY A 187 34.54 4.82 27.35
CA GLY A 187 33.97 5.44 28.55
C GLY A 187 33.80 6.96 28.50
N ASN A 188 34.24 7.64 27.45
CA ASN A 188 34.02 9.07 27.25
C ASN A 188 32.91 9.31 26.21
N GLY A 189 31.91 10.11 26.58
CA GLY A 189 30.75 10.42 25.73
C GLY A 189 30.74 11.88 25.31
N ASN A 190 30.58 12.14 24.01
CA ASN A 190 30.36 13.47 23.45
C ASN A 190 29.00 13.49 22.74
N GLY A 191 28.26 14.59 22.89
CA GLY A 191 26.96 14.76 22.27
C GLY A 191 26.83 16.14 21.65
N ASN A 192 26.34 16.23 20.43
CA ASN A 192 25.92 17.47 19.81
C ASN A 192 24.42 17.42 19.48
N MET A 193 23.82 18.61 19.44
CA MET A 193 22.43 18.79 19.06
C MET A 193 22.37 19.89 18.01
N LEU A 194 21.57 19.69 16.98
CA LEU A 194 21.42 20.58 15.84
C LEU A 194 19.94 20.86 15.61
N MET A 195 19.59 22.14 15.55
CA MET A 195 18.29 22.60 15.10
C MET A 195 18.50 23.46 13.84
N VAL A 196 17.85 23.09 12.74
CA VAL A 196 17.92 23.80 11.46
C VAL A 196 16.53 24.24 11.06
N TRP A 197 16.32 25.53 10.86
CA TRP A 197 15.11 26.03 10.20
C TRP A 197 15.44 26.42 8.76
N LYS A 198 14.72 25.84 7.80
CA LYS A 198 14.86 26.07 6.38
C LYS A 198 13.55 26.65 5.83
N ARG A 199 13.63 27.84 5.23
CA ARG A 199 12.52 28.52 4.54
C ARG A 199 12.76 28.57 3.04
N LEU A 200 11.83 28.06 2.23
CA LEU A 200 11.81 28.18 0.78
C LEU A 200 11.19 29.53 0.40
N LEU A 201 11.97 30.35 -0.32
CA LEU A 201 11.56 31.71 -0.71
C LEU A 201 10.92 31.77 -2.11
N SER A 202 11.05 30.72 -2.93
CA SER A 202 10.46 30.64 -4.28
C SER A 202 10.51 29.23 -4.86
N ASP A 203 9.45 28.79 -5.54
CA ASP A 203 9.32 27.46 -6.16
C ASP A 203 9.93 27.38 -7.58
N LYS A 204 10.52 28.48 -8.08
CA LYS A 204 10.80 28.66 -9.52
C LYS A 204 12.18 28.23 -10.02
N SER A 205 12.98 27.50 -9.24
CA SER A 205 14.27 27.02 -9.76
C SER A 205 14.68 25.66 -9.22
N TRP A 206 14.57 24.64 -10.08
CA TRP A 206 15.23 23.36 -9.95
C TRP A 206 15.59 22.87 -11.37
N ALA A 207 16.78 22.27 -11.52
CA ALA A 207 17.25 21.68 -12.77
C ALA A 207 17.99 20.38 -12.47
N GLU A 208 17.54 19.28 -13.07
CA GLU A 208 18.23 17.99 -13.08
C GLU A 208 18.47 17.60 -14.54
N PHE A 209 19.73 17.32 -14.89
CA PHE A 209 20.13 16.74 -16.17
C PHE A 209 20.75 15.36 -15.91
N GLY A 210 20.28 14.36 -16.67
CA GLY A 210 20.53 12.93 -16.40
C GLY A 210 21.79 12.30 -16.99
N ASN A 211 21.96 11.04 -16.56
CA ASN A 211 22.81 9.90 -17.00
C ASN A 211 24.33 9.92 -16.91
N VAL A 212 24.98 11.00 -16.49
CA VAL A 212 26.26 10.94 -15.75
C VAL A 212 26.26 12.10 -14.76
N GLN A 213 26.21 11.79 -13.46
CA GLN A 213 26.31 12.81 -12.43
C GLN A 213 27.77 12.93 -11.98
N GLY A 214 28.50 13.86 -12.58
CA GLY A 214 29.80 14.30 -12.09
C GLY A 214 29.59 15.40 -11.07
N ARG A 215 30.06 15.21 -9.82
CA ARG A 215 30.03 16.26 -8.80
C ARG A 215 31.46 16.67 -8.46
N LEU A 216 31.80 17.93 -8.75
CA LEU A 216 33.01 18.57 -8.27
C LEU A 216 32.67 19.35 -7.00
N VAL A 217 33.29 19.02 -5.87
CA VAL A 217 33.11 19.76 -4.61
C VAL A 217 34.45 20.34 -4.20
N TRP A 218 34.47 21.65 -3.98
CA TRP A 218 35.60 22.37 -3.41
C TRP A 218 35.21 22.86 -2.01
N SER A 219 35.94 22.44 -0.99
CA SER A 219 35.74 22.90 0.39
C SER A 219 36.92 23.76 0.82
N ALA A 220 36.69 25.06 1.03
CA ALA A 220 37.68 25.99 1.57
C ALA A 220 37.56 26.07 3.10
N GLY A 221 38.60 25.64 3.83
CA GLY A 221 38.71 25.61 5.29
C GLY A 221 40.14 25.26 5.73
N MET A 222 40.39 25.01 7.02
CA MET A 222 41.75 24.67 7.54
C MET A 222 42.35 23.40 6.92
N THR A 223 41.53 22.55 6.31
CA THR A 223 41.95 21.41 5.48
C THR A 223 41.42 21.62 4.07
N THR A 224 42.30 21.83 3.09
CA THR A 224 41.92 21.95 1.68
C THR A 224 41.82 20.57 1.03
N ALA A 225 40.69 20.30 0.39
CA ALA A 225 40.46 19.07 -0.36
C ALA A 225 39.67 19.35 -1.64
N MET A 226 40.01 18.63 -2.70
CA MET A 226 39.33 18.60 -3.99
C MET A 226 38.89 17.15 -4.24
N SER A 227 37.59 16.92 -4.42
CA SER A 227 37.06 15.59 -4.75
C SER A 227 36.33 15.60 -6.09
N THR A 228 36.73 14.70 -6.98
CA THR A 228 36.06 14.39 -8.24
C THR A 228 35.39 13.03 -8.13
N ILE A 229 34.06 13.00 -8.24
CA ILE A 229 33.28 11.76 -8.22
C ILE A 229 32.62 11.56 -9.58
N ILE A 230 32.83 10.40 -10.18
CA ILE A 230 32.17 9.95 -11.41
C ILE A 230 31.27 8.77 -11.04
N VAL A 231 29.96 8.94 -11.25
CA VAL A 231 28.95 7.89 -11.01
C VAL A 231 28.39 7.42 -12.34
N TYR A 232 28.45 6.11 -12.56
CA TYR A 232 27.76 5.42 -13.63
C TYR A 232 26.67 4.54 -13.01
N ASP A 233 25.41 4.87 -13.27
CA ASP A 233 24.27 4.08 -12.79
C ASP A 233 23.48 3.47 -13.96
N SER A 234 23.04 2.25 -13.77
CA SER A 234 22.27 1.44 -14.70
C SER A 234 21.31 0.55 -13.90
N LEU A 235 20.35 -0.07 -14.59
CA LEU A 235 19.36 -0.97 -13.96
C LEU A 235 20.01 -2.12 -13.18
N LYS A 236 21.10 -2.69 -13.69
CA LYS A 236 21.80 -3.84 -13.09
C LYS A 236 23.17 -3.50 -12.50
N ARG A 237 23.75 -2.36 -12.84
CA ARG A 237 25.15 -2.02 -12.54
C ARG A 237 25.23 -0.62 -12.00
N HIS A 238 25.99 -0.43 -10.94
CA HIS A 238 26.26 0.87 -10.37
C HIS A 238 27.76 0.94 -10.05
N ALA A 239 28.49 1.80 -10.76
CA ALA A 239 29.92 1.99 -10.60
C ALA A 239 30.20 3.43 -10.16
N VAL A 240 31.06 3.58 -9.17
CA VAL A 240 31.49 4.88 -8.64
C VAL A 240 33.00 4.92 -8.65
N PHE A 241 33.54 5.93 -9.28
CA PHE A 241 34.96 6.27 -9.23
C PHE A 241 35.10 7.59 -8.49
N THR A 242 36.02 7.66 -7.54
CA THR A 242 36.27 8.86 -6.73
C THR A 242 37.75 9.11 -6.64
N VAL A 243 38.15 10.34 -6.89
CA VAL A 243 39.50 10.84 -6.68
C VAL A 243 39.38 12.01 -5.73
N GLN A 244 40.02 11.90 -4.57
CA GLN A 244 40.12 12.98 -3.60
C GLN A 244 41.59 13.34 -3.41
N ILE A 245 41.90 14.62 -3.56
CA ILE A 245 43.23 15.18 -3.37
C ILE A 245 43.11 16.25 -2.29
N GLY A 246 43.74 16.02 -1.15
CA GLY A 246 43.72 16.92 0.00
C GLY A 246 44.76 16.53 1.03
N ILE A 247 45.20 17.49 1.83
CA ILE A 247 46.15 17.27 2.92
C ILE A 247 45.36 17.15 4.22
N PRO A 248 45.48 16.05 4.99
CA PRO A 248 46.32 14.87 4.75
C PRO A 248 45.66 13.76 3.90
N ASN A 249 44.36 13.87 3.62
CA ASN A 249 43.57 12.77 3.05
C ASN A 249 43.45 12.84 1.52
N SER A 250 44.40 12.21 0.82
CA SER A 250 44.35 11.95 -0.61
C SER A 250 44.12 10.46 -0.90
N PHE A 251 43.11 10.14 -1.71
CA PHE A 251 42.80 8.76 -2.11
C PHE A 251 42.10 8.65 -3.47
N VAL A 252 42.23 7.48 -4.08
CA VAL A 252 41.48 7.03 -5.25
C VAL A 252 40.63 5.83 -4.81
N SER A 253 39.34 5.82 -5.16
CA SER A 253 38.48 4.67 -4.90
C SER A 253 37.63 4.29 -6.09
N LEU A 254 37.54 2.99 -6.34
CA LEU A 254 36.66 2.38 -7.33
C LEU A 254 35.67 1.47 -6.59
N SER A 255 34.38 1.69 -6.75
CA SER A 255 33.31 0.86 -6.17
C SER A 255 32.40 0.38 -7.28
N TYR A 256 32.20 -0.94 -7.36
CA TYR A 256 31.30 -1.59 -8.29
C TYR A 256 30.19 -2.31 -7.54
N THR A 257 28.94 -2.13 -7.95
CA THR A 257 27.77 -2.78 -7.36
C THR A 257 26.94 -3.41 -8.46
N HIS A 258 26.70 -4.72 -8.33
CA HIS A 258 25.81 -5.47 -9.20
C HIS A 258 24.46 -5.68 -8.50
N LYS A 259 23.38 -5.22 -9.15
CA LYS A 259 22.00 -5.31 -8.66
C LYS A 259 21.31 -6.52 -9.32
N PHE A 260 20.92 -7.51 -8.53
CA PHE A 260 20.14 -8.67 -8.96
C PHE A 260 18.64 -8.36 -8.77
N GLN A 261 17.90 -8.22 -9.88
CA GLN A 261 16.49 -7.80 -9.86
C GLN A 261 15.52 -8.90 -9.39
N GLU A 262 15.80 -10.17 -9.66
CA GLU A 262 14.89 -11.27 -9.27
C GLU A 262 14.91 -11.56 -7.76
N ASP A 263 16.04 -11.27 -7.10
CA ASP A 263 16.30 -11.69 -5.73
C ASP A 263 16.42 -10.51 -4.73
N ASP A 264 16.20 -9.27 -5.21
CA ASP A 264 16.42 -8.01 -4.49
C ASP A 264 17.76 -7.98 -3.73
N ALA A 265 18.80 -8.55 -4.35
CA ALA A 265 20.14 -8.66 -3.80
C ALA A 265 21.11 -7.74 -4.53
N ARG A 266 22.10 -7.23 -3.82
CA ARG A 266 23.15 -6.34 -4.33
C ARG A 266 24.49 -6.85 -3.86
N VAL A 267 25.41 -7.06 -4.79
CA VAL A 267 26.79 -7.42 -4.47
C VAL A 267 27.66 -6.22 -4.75
N ARG A 268 28.47 -5.82 -3.78
CA ARG A 268 29.33 -4.65 -3.84
C ARG A 268 30.78 -5.06 -3.62
N GLY A 269 31.65 -4.65 -4.53
CA GLY A 269 33.10 -4.69 -4.36
C GLY A 269 33.65 -3.28 -4.47
N ALA A 270 34.52 -2.86 -3.57
CA ALA A 270 35.19 -1.59 -3.66
C ALA A 270 36.66 -1.69 -3.26
N VAL A 271 37.49 -0.85 -3.88
CA VAL A 271 38.91 -0.71 -3.56
C VAL A 271 39.16 0.77 -3.36
N ARG A 272 39.78 1.14 -2.24
CA ARG A 272 40.22 2.49 -1.92
C ARG A 272 41.71 2.47 -1.64
N VAL A 273 42.47 3.21 -2.43
CA VAL A 273 43.92 3.37 -2.29
C VAL A 273 44.18 4.83 -1.96
N GLY A 274 44.58 5.08 -0.73
CA GLY A 274 45.01 6.38 -0.21
C GLY A 274 46.49 6.41 0.12
N VAL A 275 47.01 7.61 0.35
CA VAL A 275 48.43 7.82 0.69
C VAL A 275 48.86 7.03 1.93
N PHE A 276 47.96 6.89 2.91
CA PHE A 276 48.22 6.22 4.19
C PHE A 276 47.36 4.99 4.45
N SER A 277 46.48 4.62 3.51
CA SER A 277 45.64 3.44 3.69
C SER A 277 45.26 2.77 2.38
N THR A 278 45.24 1.44 2.37
CA THR A 278 44.66 0.67 1.27
C THR A 278 43.58 -0.23 1.85
N ILE A 279 42.35 -0.08 1.36
CA ILE A 279 41.15 -0.77 1.88
C ILE A 279 40.46 -1.47 0.71
N LEU A 280 40.22 -2.76 0.88
CA LEU A 280 39.40 -3.60 0.03
C LEU A 280 38.09 -3.91 0.76
N GLU A 281 36.97 -3.66 0.10
CA GLU A 281 35.63 -3.92 0.60
C GLU A 281 34.93 -4.94 -0.31
N CYS A 282 34.36 -5.99 0.28
CA CYS A 282 33.51 -6.94 -0.42
C CYS A 282 32.27 -7.20 0.42
N GLY A 283 31.08 -6.96 -0.12
CA GLY A 283 29.84 -7.09 0.63
C GLY A 283 28.64 -7.47 -0.20
N VAL A 284 27.63 -7.99 0.50
CA VAL A 284 26.34 -8.37 -0.05
C VAL A 284 25.26 -7.70 0.77
N GLU A 285 24.32 -7.04 0.10
CA GLU A 285 23.09 -6.52 0.70
C GLU A 285 21.89 -7.28 0.10
N LYS A 286 20.94 -7.73 0.93
CA LYS A 286 19.71 -8.38 0.49
C LYS A 286 18.50 -7.79 1.20
N LYS A 287 17.44 -7.53 0.45
CA LYS A 287 16.14 -7.16 1.00
C LYS A 287 15.47 -8.39 1.63
N ILE A 288 15.14 -8.32 2.91
CA ILE A 288 14.48 -9.41 3.65
C ILE A 288 12.97 -9.22 3.66
N THR A 289 12.52 -7.98 3.89
CA THR A 289 11.10 -7.60 3.89
C THR A 289 10.91 -6.34 3.04
N GLU A 290 9.67 -5.93 2.78
CA GLU A 290 9.39 -4.71 2.01
C GLU A 290 10.11 -3.46 2.55
N TYR A 291 10.35 -3.42 3.87
CA TYR A 291 10.94 -2.29 4.58
C TYR A 291 12.30 -2.58 5.21
N SER A 292 12.84 -3.80 5.13
CA SER A 292 14.10 -4.16 5.80
C SER A 292 15.12 -4.75 4.83
N THR A 293 16.32 -4.17 4.82
CA THR A 293 17.47 -4.68 4.06
C THR A 293 18.60 -5.03 5.02
N LEU A 294 19.16 -6.21 4.86
CA LEU A 294 20.31 -6.69 5.63
C LEU A 294 21.53 -6.73 4.71
N GLY A 295 22.67 -6.27 5.19
CA GLY A 295 23.94 -6.33 4.50
C GLY A 295 25.04 -6.85 5.38
N ALA A 296 26.00 -7.52 4.77
CA ALA A 296 27.26 -7.91 5.38
C ALA A 296 28.39 -7.49 4.43
N THR A 297 29.34 -6.72 4.95
CA THR A 297 30.47 -6.21 4.18
C THR A 297 31.75 -6.52 4.93
N MET A 298 32.66 -7.22 4.26
CA MET A 298 34.00 -7.46 4.73
C MET A 298 34.93 -6.35 4.29
N LEU A 299 35.65 -5.74 5.23
CA LEU A 299 36.67 -4.72 4.98
C LEU A 299 38.03 -5.28 5.39
N VAL A 300 38.99 -5.17 4.48
CA VAL A 300 40.36 -5.66 4.67
C VAL A 300 41.29 -4.56 4.21
N GLY A 301 42.14 -4.06 5.09
CA GLY A 301 43.04 -2.97 4.71
C GLY A 301 44.12 -2.66 5.74
N VAL A 302 45.12 -1.91 5.32
CA VAL A 302 46.19 -1.41 6.20
C VAL A 302 46.01 0.09 6.35
N PRO A 303 46.03 0.67 7.58
CA PRO A 303 46.28 0.03 8.88
C PRO A 303 45.01 -0.52 9.57
N THR A 304 43.84 -0.50 8.92
CA THR A 304 42.54 -0.82 9.54
C THR A 304 42.31 -2.30 9.90
N GLY A 305 43.23 -3.19 9.54
CA GLY A 305 43.10 -4.62 9.72
C GLY A 305 41.92 -5.25 8.97
N VAL A 306 41.26 -6.21 9.62
CA VAL A 306 40.11 -6.96 9.12
C VAL A 306 38.88 -6.60 9.94
N THR A 307 37.82 -6.12 9.28
CA THR A 307 36.57 -5.70 9.94
C THR A 307 35.35 -6.20 9.18
N LEU A 308 34.45 -6.88 9.87
CA LEU A 308 33.14 -7.28 9.34
C LEU A 308 32.09 -6.23 9.71
N ARG A 309 31.44 -5.62 8.73
CA ARG A 309 30.31 -4.70 8.95
C ARG A 309 28.98 -5.36 8.65
N ILE A 310 28.15 -5.54 9.67
CA ILE A 310 26.76 -5.96 9.50
C ILE A 310 25.87 -4.71 9.51
N LYS A 311 25.04 -4.54 8.49
CA LYS A 311 24.16 -3.39 8.31
C LYS A 311 22.71 -3.86 8.22
N LEU A 312 21.86 -3.39 9.11
CA LEU A 312 20.41 -3.60 9.05
C LEU A 312 19.73 -2.25 8.86
N SER A 313 19.18 -2.00 7.66
CA SER A 313 18.36 -0.83 7.42
C SER A 313 16.89 -1.24 7.48
N ARG A 314 16.14 -0.65 8.42
CA ARG A 314 14.69 -0.86 8.59
C ARG A 314 13.98 0.48 8.45
N GLY A 315 13.24 0.63 7.36
CA GLY A 315 12.58 1.88 6.99
C GLY A 315 13.60 3.00 6.81
N ARG A 316 13.55 4.01 7.67
CA ARG A 316 14.44 5.18 7.67
C ARG A 316 15.52 5.14 8.76
N GLN A 317 15.61 4.02 9.48
CA GLN A 317 16.65 3.77 10.47
C GLN A 317 17.67 2.78 9.92
N THR A 318 18.95 3.02 10.22
CA THR A 318 20.05 2.11 9.88
C THR A 318 20.81 1.73 11.14
N PHE A 319 20.93 0.44 11.38
CA PHE A 319 21.75 -0.14 12.43
C PHE A 319 23.03 -0.69 11.79
N LEU A 320 24.19 -0.30 12.30
CA LEU A 320 25.49 -0.67 11.80
C LEU A 320 26.32 -1.29 12.92
N PHE A 321 26.82 -2.50 12.70
CA PHE A 321 27.63 -3.24 13.67
C PHE A 321 28.98 -3.54 13.01
N PRO A 322 29.97 -2.62 13.07
CA PRO A 322 31.34 -2.92 12.70
C PRO A 322 31.98 -3.79 13.78
N ILE A 323 32.28 -5.03 13.41
CA ILE A 323 32.98 -6.01 14.23
C ILE A 323 34.43 -6.03 13.75
N HIS A 324 35.34 -5.47 14.54
CA HIS A 324 36.76 -5.50 14.29
C HIS A 324 37.32 -6.88 14.69
N LEU A 325 37.98 -7.58 13.76
CA LEU A 325 38.39 -8.97 13.94
C LEU A 325 39.90 -9.14 14.17
N SER A 326 40.73 -8.24 13.62
CA SER A 326 42.18 -8.27 13.80
C SER A 326 42.78 -6.98 13.27
N ASP A 327 43.80 -6.44 13.95
CA ASP A 327 44.60 -5.31 13.50
C ASP A 327 45.50 -5.67 12.30
N HIS A 328 45.82 -6.95 12.16
CA HIS A 328 46.69 -7.47 11.12
C HIS A 328 45.90 -8.15 9.99
N LEU A 329 46.54 -8.27 8.82
CA LEU A 329 45.97 -9.00 7.70
C LEU A 329 46.03 -10.51 7.94
N MET A 330 45.05 -11.04 8.66
CA MET A 330 44.94 -12.46 9.00
C MET A 330 43.97 -13.19 8.04
N PRO A 331 44.43 -14.18 7.24
CA PRO A 331 43.56 -14.95 6.34
C PRO A 331 42.46 -15.71 7.07
N SER A 332 42.72 -16.17 8.30
CA SER A 332 41.73 -16.84 9.16
C SER A 332 40.57 -15.89 9.51
N ALA A 333 40.87 -14.67 9.95
CA ALA A 333 39.86 -13.64 10.22
C ALA A 333 39.04 -13.31 8.96
N ILE A 334 39.68 -13.28 7.79
CA ILE A 334 38.98 -13.07 6.50
C ILE A 334 38.02 -14.22 6.19
N PHE A 335 38.48 -15.47 6.36
CA PHE A 335 37.68 -16.66 6.11
C PHE A 335 36.47 -16.74 7.06
N TYR A 336 36.70 -16.65 8.37
CA TYR A 336 35.62 -16.75 9.35
C TYR A 336 34.67 -15.53 9.29
N GLY A 337 35.20 -14.33 9.06
CA GLY A 337 34.39 -13.12 8.88
C GLY A 337 33.47 -13.16 7.66
N THR A 338 33.73 -14.03 6.67
CA THR A 338 32.87 -14.21 5.50
C THR A 338 31.97 -15.45 5.60
N ALA A 339 32.51 -16.59 6.04
CA ALA A 339 31.79 -17.86 6.12
C ALA A 339 30.73 -17.88 7.24
N VAL A 340 31.08 -17.38 8.44
CA VAL A 340 30.19 -17.45 9.62
C VAL A 340 28.91 -16.64 9.42
N PRO A 341 28.94 -15.36 8.98
CA PRO A 341 27.71 -14.59 8.76
C PRO A 341 26.81 -15.19 7.68
N PHE A 342 27.40 -15.80 6.64
CA PHE A 342 26.64 -16.47 5.59
C PHE A 342 25.90 -17.70 6.11
N MET A 343 26.60 -18.56 6.86
CA MET A 343 26.00 -19.75 7.49
C MET A 343 24.95 -19.36 8.53
N LEU A 344 25.24 -18.36 9.37
CA LEU A 344 24.31 -17.83 10.37
C LEU A 344 23.04 -17.26 9.71
N TYR A 345 23.19 -16.49 8.62
CA TYR A 345 22.04 -15.99 7.86
C TYR A 345 21.17 -17.13 7.34
N HIS A 346 21.77 -18.19 6.79
CA HIS A 346 21.00 -19.33 6.27
C HIS A 346 20.24 -20.05 7.39
N ALA A 347 20.88 -20.26 8.54
CA ALA A 347 20.27 -20.85 9.72
C ALA A 347 19.10 -19.98 10.24
N VAL A 348 19.31 -18.68 10.46
CA VAL A 348 18.27 -17.74 10.91
C VAL A 348 17.12 -17.65 9.90
N LYS A 349 17.43 -17.67 8.60
CA LYS A 349 16.41 -17.65 7.54
C LYS A 349 15.49 -18.86 7.61
N ILE A 350 16.04 -20.05 7.80
CA ILE A 350 15.27 -21.29 7.86
C ILE A 350 14.53 -21.43 9.19
N LEU A 351 15.21 -21.17 10.31
CA LEU A 351 14.69 -21.45 11.65
C LEU A 351 13.76 -20.36 12.20
N ILE A 352 13.95 -19.10 11.80
CA ILE A 352 13.24 -17.95 12.40
C ILE A 352 12.41 -17.20 11.36
N ILE A 353 13.01 -16.78 10.24
CA ILE A 353 12.34 -15.87 9.30
C ILE A 353 11.21 -16.57 8.53
N LYS A 354 11.47 -17.74 7.96
CA LYS A 354 10.46 -18.50 7.21
C LYS A 354 9.20 -18.85 8.04
N PRO A 355 9.31 -19.42 9.26
CA PRO A 355 8.11 -19.74 10.05
C PRO A 355 7.35 -18.48 10.45
N TYR A 356 8.03 -17.41 10.85
CA TYR A 356 7.39 -16.14 11.20
C TYR A 356 6.57 -15.56 10.04
N LEU A 357 7.14 -15.55 8.82
CA LEU A 357 6.47 -15.01 7.64
C LEU A 357 5.23 -15.84 7.23
N GLN A 358 5.29 -17.16 7.44
CA GLN A 358 4.15 -18.06 7.19
C GLN A 358 3.04 -17.83 8.21
N GLU A 359 3.39 -17.64 9.49
CA GLU A 359 2.42 -17.35 10.54
C GLU A 359 1.71 -16.01 10.30
N GLN A 360 2.46 -14.99 9.87
CA GLN A 360 1.87 -13.69 9.52
C GLN A 360 0.87 -13.82 8.36
N LYS A 361 1.24 -14.54 7.28
CA LYS A 361 0.31 -14.79 6.17
C LYS A 361 -0.93 -15.55 6.62
N LYS A 362 -0.79 -16.50 7.54
CA LYS A 362 -1.92 -17.25 8.10
C LYS A 362 -2.87 -16.32 8.88
N ARG A 363 -2.35 -15.45 9.74
CA ARG A 363 -3.14 -14.46 10.48
C ARG A 363 -3.90 -13.51 9.55
N ASP A 364 -3.29 -13.07 8.45
CA ASP A 364 -3.96 -12.21 7.47
C ASP A 364 -5.10 -12.92 6.74
N ILE A 365 -4.95 -14.22 6.47
CA ILE A 365 -6.02 -15.04 5.90
C ILE A 365 -7.15 -15.24 6.92
N GLU A 366 -6.81 -15.53 8.18
CA GLU A 366 -7.78 -15.70 9.27
C GLU A 366 -8.60 -14.43 9.48
N LYS A 367 -7.97 -13.25 9.55
CA LYS A 367 -8.68 -11.97 9.64
C LYS A 367 -9.67 -11.75 8.51
N LYS A 368 -9.27 -12.04 7.27
CA LYS A 368 -10.17 -11.92 6.12
C LYS A 368 -11.33 -12.91 6.19
N GLN A 369 -11.11 -14.11 6.74
CA GLN A 369 -12.17 -15.09 6.95
C GLN A 369 -13.15 -14.63 8.03
N GLU A 370 -12.67 -14.04 9.12
CA GLU A 370 -13.49 -13.45 10.18
C GLU A 370 -14.34 -12.30 9.63
N GLU A 371 -13.74 -11.31 8.96
CA GLU A 371 -14.45 -10.18 8.34
C GLU A 371 -15.54 -10.65 7.37
N ASN A 372 -15.23 -11.62 6.50
CA ASN A 372 -16.20 -12.21 5.58
C ASN A 372 -17.34 -12.92 6.32
N SER A 373 -17.05 -13.59 7.45
CA SER A 373 -18.06 -14.33 8.22
C SER A 373 -19.07 -13.40 8.91
N GLU A 374 -18.62 -12.25 9.42
CA GLU A 374 -19.49 -11.24 10.03
C GLU A 374 -20.45 -10.63 9.00
N ILE A 375 -19.94 -10.33 7.80
CA ILE A 375 -20.75 -9.82 6.69
C ILE A 375 -21.83 -10.85 6.30
N ILE A 376 -21.45 -12.13 6.15
CA ILE A 376 -22.39 -13.20 5.84
C ILE A 376 -23.44 -13.34 6.94
N HIS A 377 -23.05 -13.27 8.22
CA HIS A 377 -23.97 -13.38 9.35
C HIS A 377 -25.01 -12.24 9.34
N LYS A 378 -24.59 -10.99 9.15
CA LYS A 378 -25.51 -9.85 9.07
C LYS A 378 -26.49 -10.01 7.90
N LYS A 379 -26.00 -10.39 6.73
CA LYS A 379 -26.82 -10.58 5.52
C LYS A 379 -27.78 -11.76 5.65
N LYS A 380 -27.38 -12.82 6.34
CA LYS A 380 -28.24 -13.95 6.68
C LYS A 380 -29.42 -13.51 7.55
N MET A 381 -29.17 -12.73 8.60
CA MET A 381 -30.23 -12.22 9.48
C MET A 381 -31.22 -11.32 8.71
N GLU A 382 -30.72 -10.44 7.84
CA GLU A 382 -31.55 -9.61 6.95
C GLU A 382 -32.44 -10.45 6.03
N ALA A 383 -31.88 -11.52 5.43
CA ALA A 383 -32.61 -12.41 4.54
C ALA A 383 -33.66 -13.26 5.27
N GLU A 384 -33.34 -13.80 6.44
CA GLU A 384 -34.27 -14.59 7.26
C GLU A 384 -35.47 -13.75 7.72
N ALA A 385 -35.23 -12.50 8.15
CA ALA A 385 -36.31 -11.57 8.50
C ALA A 385 -37.23 -11.28 7.29
N ALA A 386 -36.66 -11.08 6.10
CA ALA A 386 -37.43 -10.89 4.88
C ALA A 386 -38.25 -12.14 4.51
N ILE A 387 -37.66 -13.34 4.58
CA ILE A 387 -38.34 -14.61 4.31
C ILE A 387 -39.53 -14.79 5.26
N HIS A 388 -39.35 -14.48 6.55
CA HIS A 388 -40.43 -14.55 7.54
C HIS A 388 -41.62 -13.65 7.18
N LEU A 389 -41.35 -12.41 6.75
CA LEU A 389 -42.39 -11.46 6.32
C LEU A 389 -43.14 -11.92 5.04
N MET A 390 -42.48 -12.70 4.17
CA MET A 390 -43.07 -13.20 2.93
C MET A 390 -43.94 -14.46 3.11
N GLN A 391 -43.94 -15.11 4.28
CA GLN A 391 -44.62 -16.40 4.42
C GLN A 391 -46.13 -16.30 4.13
N GLU A 392 -46.78 -15.24 4.61
CA GLU A 392 -48.22 -15.03 4.37
C GLU A 392 -48.55 -14.80 2.90
N THR A 393 -47.75 -14.01 2.19
CA THR A 393 -47.96 -13.75 0.76
C THR A 393 -47.73 -15.01 -0.06
N VAL A 394 -46.70 -15.77 0.26
CA VAL A 394 -46.37 -17.03 -0.41
C VAL A 394 -47.49 -18.06 -0.24
N GLN A 395 -48.07 -18.20 0.96
CA GLN A 395 -49.21 -19.10 1.17
C GLN A 395 -50.42 -18.72 0.30
N ARG A 396 -50.69 -17.43 0.10
CA ARG A 396 -51.75 -16.96 -0.80
C ARG A 396 -51.45 -17.32 -2.25
N VAL A 397 -50.24 -17.03 -2.72
CA VAL A 397 -49.80 -17.35 -4.09
C VAL A 397 -49.86 -18.86 -4.35
N ILE A 398 -49.43 -19.70 -3.40
CA ILE A 398 -49.50 -21.17 -3.55
C ILE A 398 -50.95 -21.64 -3.73
N LYS A 399 -51.91 -21.11 -2.95
CA LYS A 399 -53.33 -21.48 -3.09
C LYS A 399 -53.88 -21.10 -4.47
N GLU A 400 -53.64 -19.86 -4.91
CA GLU A 400 -54.10 -19.36 -6.20
C GLU A 400 -53.51 -20.13 -7.39
N GLU A 401 -52.21 -20.44 -7.34
CA GLU A 401 -51.53 -21.19 -8.39
C GLU A 401 -51.94 -22.67 -8.40
N ASN A 402 -52.25 -23.25 -7.24
CA ASN A 402 -52.71 -24.65 -7.17
C ASN A 402 -54.10 -24.85 -7.80
N GLU A 403 -55.02 -23.89 -7.60
CA GLU A 403 -56.35 -23.90 -8.25
C GLU A 403 -56.24 -23.82 -9.78
N LYS A 404 -55.26 -23.06 -10.28
CA LYS A 404 -55.03 -22.85 -11.72
C LYS A 404 -54.13 -23.92 -12.34
N SER A 405 -53.67 -24.91 -11.58
CA SER A 405 -52.63 -25.86 -12.01
C SER A 405 -51.39 -25.16 -12.60
N GLY A 406 -51.05 -24.01 -12.01
CA GLY A 406 -50.02 -23.09 -12.44
C GLY A 406 -48.62 -23.48 -11.96
N LEU A 407 -47.77 -22.48 -11.70
CA LEU A 407 -46.36 -22.67 -11.39
C LEU A 407 -46.12 -22.75 -9.87
N LEU A 408 -45.57 -23.87 -9.41
CA LEU A 408 -45.22 -24.10 -8.00
C LEU A 408 -43.75 -24.51 -7.86
N ILE A 409 -42.98 -23.80 -7.05
CA ILE A 409 -41.60 -24.16 -6.75
C ILE A 409 -41.59 -25.24 -5.66
N VAL A 410 -40.91 -26.34 -5.94
CA VAL A 410 -40.77 -27.49 -5.02
C VAL A 410 -39.49 -27.37 -4.21
N LYS A 411 -38.40 -26.93 -4.85
CA LYS A 411 -37.09 -26.76 -4.21
C LYS A 411 -36.29 -25.71 -4.95
N ALA A 412 -35.61 -24.81 -4.26
CA ALA A 412 -34.66 -23.91 -4.89
C ALA A 412 -33.43 -23.68 -4.02
N LEU A 413 -32.24 -23.86 -4.58
CA LEU A 413 -30.95 -23.77 -3.88
C LEU A 413 -30.04 -22.76 -4.57
N TYR A 414 -29.43 -21.87 -3.79
CA TYR A 414 -28.50 -20.86 -4.30
C TYR A 414 -27.16 -20.91 -3.57
N GLY A 415 -26.05 -20.96 -4.30
CA GLY A 415 -24.71 -20.98 -3.72
C GLY A 415 -23.71 -21.74 -4.58
N LYS A 416 -22.64 -22.28 -3.97
CA LYS A 416 -21.68 -23.13 -4.68
C LYS A 416 -22.20 -24.55 -4.75
N LEU A 417 -22.78 -24.90 -5.90
CA LEU A 417 -23.35 -26.22 -6.13
C LEU A 417 -22.33 -27.08 -6.90
N SER A 418 -21.88 -28.19 -6.29
CA SER A 418 -21.05 -29.20 -6.97
C SER A 418 -21.95 -30.32 -7.50
N GLU A 419 -21.85 -30.64 -8.79
CA GLU A 419 -22.68 -31.69 -9.40
C GLU A 419 -22.24 -33.09 -8.95
N LYS A 420 -23.13 -33.80 -8.23
CA LYS A 420 -23.36 -35.27 -8.34
C LYS A 420 -24.44 -35.78 -7.37
N SER A 421 -25.57 -36.25 -7.91
CA SER A 421 -26.24 -37.54 -7.64
C SER A 421 -27.70 -37.50 -8.17
N GLN A 422 -28.31 -38.67 -8.41
CA GLN A 422 -29.67 -38.81 -8.98
C GLN A 422 -30.80 -38.26 -8.09
N ASP A 423 -30.54 -37.91 -6.81
CA ASP A 423 -31.54 -37.40 -5.85
C ASP A 423 -31.16 -36.07 -5.15
N GLY A 424 -30.02 -35.45 -5.45
CA GLY A 424 -29.68 -34.12 -4.92
C GLY A 424 -28.19 -33.85 -4.80
N PHE A 425 -27.84 -32.56 -4.87
CA PHE A 425 -26.49 -32.03 -4.72
C PHE A 425 -25.85 -32.44 -3.38
N VAL A 426 -24.60 -32.93 -3.42
CA VAL A 426 -23.79 -33.29 -2.26
C VAL A 426 -22.82 -32.14 -1.95
N ASP A 427 -22.77 -31.76 -0.68
CA ASP A 427 -21.85 -30.80 -0.04
C ASP A 427 -21.46 -29.55 -0.84
N GLY A 428 -22.12 -28.45 -0.49
CA GLY A 428 -21.77 -27.10 -0.91
C GLY A 428 -22.31 -26.09 0.09
N LYS A 429 -21.70 -24.91 0.14
CA LYS A 429 -22.28 -23.77 0.88
C LYS A 429 -23.41 -23.19 0.03
N TYR A 430 -24.64 -23.52 0.39
CA TYR A 430 -25.86 -23.08 -0.29
C TYR A 430 -26.93 -22.64 0.69
N ILE A 431 -27.91 -21.89 0.17
CA ILE A 431 -29.08 -21.41 0.88
C ILE A 431 -30.37 -21.87 0.17
N ASP A 432 -31.44 -22.09 0.93
CA ASP A 432 -32.75 -22.37 0.37
C ASP A 432 -33.46 -21.05 0.04
N VAL A 433 -33.85 -20.90 -1.23
CA VAL A 433 -34.47 -19.68 -1.76
C VAL A 433 -35.85 -19.95 -2.38
N ALA A 434 -36.49 -21.06 -2.01
CA ALA A 434 -37.80 -21.42 -2.53
C ALA A 434 -38.88 -20.38 -2.21
N VAL A 435 -38.90 -19.88 -0.96
CA VAL A 435 -39.92 -18.93 -0.48
C VAL A 435 -39.83 -17.59 -1.21
N PRO A 436 -38.67 -16.91 -1.30
CA PRO A 436 -38.57 -15.66 -2.06
C PRO A 436 -38.93 -15.81 -3.54
N LEU A 437 -38.51 -16.90 -4.18
CA LEU A 437 -38.83 -17.14 -5.58
C LEU A 437 -40.32 -17.42 -5.81
N GLN A 438 -40.98 -18.15 -4.90
CA GLN A 438 -42.41 -18.39 -4.98
C GLN A 438 -43.21 -17.08 -4.86
N CYS A 439 -42.74 -16.13 -4.05
CA CYS A 439 -43.36 -14.82 -3.91
C CYS A 439 -43.28 -13.97 -5.19
N LEU A 440 -42.31 -14.23 -6.06
CA LEU A 440 -42.10 -13.50 -7.31
C LEU A 440 -42.95 -14.00 -8.49
N ILE A 441 -43.65 -15.13 -8.32
CA ILE A 441 -44.49 -15.71 -9.38
C ILE A 441 -45.70 -14.81 -9.63
N LYS A 442 -45.94 -14.48 -10.89
CA LYS A 442 -47.13 -13.74 -11.35
C LYS A 442 -47.69 -14.42 -12.59
N ASN A 443 -49.00 -14.67 -12.59
CA ASN A 443 -49.71 -15.30 -13.71
C ASN A 443 -49.06 -16.62 -14.16
N SER A 444 -48.76 -17.51 -13.21
CA SER A 444 -48.09 -18.80 -13.49
C SER A 444 -46.75 -18.68 -14.22
N SER A 445 -46.04 -17.56 -14.06
CA SER A 445 -44.71 -17.33 -14.63
C SER A 445 -43.77 -16.64 -13.66
N LEU A 446 -42.49 -17.00 -13.70
CA LEU A 446 -41.41 -16.37 -12.95
C LEU A 446 -40.41 -15.76 -13.93
N LEU A 447 -40.09 -14.48 -13.75
CA LEU A 447 -39.13 -13.75 -14.57
C LEU A 447 -38.07 -13.09 -13.68
N ILE A 448 -36.82 -13.51 -13.84
CA ILE A 448 -35.64 -12.90 -13.23
C ILE A 448 -34.86 -12.18 -14.33
N PRO A 449 -34.77 -10.84 -14.31
CA PRO A 449 -34.05 -10.07 -15.31
C PRO A 449 -32.53 -10.20 -15.14
N GLU A 450 -31.78 -10.02 -16.24
CA GLU A 450 -30.32 -10.20 -16.34
C GLU A 450 -29.49 -9.16 -15.58
N LYS A 451 -30.08 -8.00 -15.21
CA LYS A 451 -29.29 -6.81 -14.89
C LYS A 451 -28.43 -6.89 -13.62
N ASN A 452 -28.75 -7.74 -12.65
CA ASN A 452 -28.06 -7.80 -11.34
C ASN A 452 -27.87 -9.24 -10.86
N SER A 453 -26.86 -9.45 -10.00
CA SER A 453 -26.69 -10.69 -9.25
C SER A 453 -27.97 -11.06 -8.50
N LYS A 454 -28.26 -12.36 -8.40
CA LYS A 454 -29.46 -12.88 -7.72
C LYS A 454 -29.45 -12.59 -6.22
N THR A 455 -28.31 -12.19 -5.63
CA THR A 455 -28.23 -11.66 -4.27
C THR A 455 -29.04 -10.37 -4.06
N GLY A 456 -29.38 -9.65 -5.13
CA GLY A 456 -30.20 -8.44 -5.05
C GLY A 456 -31.70 -8.70 -4.82
N ILE A 457 -32.13 -9.96 -4.85
CA ILE A 457 -33.52 -10.35 -4.58
C ILE A 457 -33.75 -10.36 -3.06
N LEU A 458 -34.88 -9.81 -2.60
CA LEU A 458 -35.22 -9.79 -1.17
C LEU A 458 -35.31 -11.23 -0.63
N GLY A 459 -34.61 -11.53 0.46
CA GLY A 459 -34.52 -12.89 1.01
C GLY A 459 -33.39 -13.76 0.45
N PHE A 460 -32.60 -13.24 -0.51
CA PHE A 460 -31.33 -13.86 -0.91
C PHE A 460 -30.17 -13.26 -0.12
N TYR A 461 -29.14 -14.07 0.13
CA TYR A 461 -27.82 -13.62 0.54
C TYR A 461 -26.73 -14.50 -0.07
N ASP A 462 -25.49 -14.03 -0.04
CA ASP A 462 -24.35 -14.77 -0.58
C ASP A 462 -23.70 -15.67 0.49
N PRO A 463 -23.75 -17.01 0.38
CA PRO A 463 -23.06 -17.92 1.29
C PRO A 463 -21.57 -18.11 0.98
N CYS A 464 -21.11 -17.70 -0.21
CA CYS A 464 -19.76 -17.94 -0.76
C CYS A 464 -19.21 -16.67 -1.44
N LEU A 465 -18.80 -15.69 -0.64
CA LEU A 465 -18.20 -14.45 -1.13
C LEU A 465 -16.96 -14.73 -2.01
N GLY A 466 -17.02 -14.31 -3.27
CA GLY A 466 -15.92 -14.40 -4.23
C GLY A 466 -15.77 -15.75 -4.95
N GLU A 467 -16.65 -16.72 -4.70
CA GLU A 467 -16.71 -17.96 -5.49
C GLU A 467 -17.84 -17.92 -6.53
N GLU A 468 -17.77 -18.79 -7.53
CA GLU A 468 -18.84 -18.95 -8.52
C GLU A 468 -20.09 -19.56 -7.88
N LYS A 469 -21.23 -18.95 -8.17
CA LYS A 469 -22.54 -19.29 -7.60
C LYS A 469 -23.51 -19.68 -8.70
N SER A 470 -24.35 -20.65 -8.38
CA SER A 470 -25.44 -21.10 -9.24
C SER A 470 -26.74 -21.20 -8.47
N LEU A 471 -27.85 -21.02 -9.19
CA LEU A 471 -29.22 -21.17 -8.72
C LEU A 471 -29.82 -22.42 -9.36
N TYR A 472 -30.17 -23.40 -8.53
CA TYR A 472 -30.93 -24.56 -8.93
C TYR A 472 -32.39 -24.40 -8.52
N ILE A 473 -33.33 -24.68 -9.43
CA ILE A 473 -34.77 -24.62 -9.16
C ILE A 473 -35.42 -25.89 -9.68
N ARG A 474 -36.22 -26.54 -8.83
CA ARG A 474 -37.14 -27.62 -9.18
C ARG A 474 -38.56 -27.11 -8.98
N TYR A 475 -39.37 -27.18 -10.03
CA TYR A 475 -40.73 -26.64 -10.03
C TYR A 475 -41.73 -27.58 -10.70
N LYS A 476 -43.01 -27.35 -10.45
CA LYS A 476 -44.15 -28.07 -11.00
C LYS A 476 -45.01 -27.10 -11.80
N PHE A 477 -45.34 -27.45 -13.04
CA PHE A 477 -46.22 -26.67 -13.90
C PHE A 477 -47.17 -27.62 -14.64
N ARG A 478 -48.48 -27.37 -14.62
CA ARG A 478 -49.50 -28.26 -15.22
C ARG A 478 -49.32 -29.72 -14.81
N ASN A 479 -49.06 -29.94 -13.53
CA ASN A 479 -48.83 -31.25 -12.93
C ASN A 479 -47.55 -32.01 -13.38
N LYS A 480 -46.67 -31.39 -14.19
CA LYS A 480 -45.37 -31.96 -14.59
C LYS A 480 -44.23 -31.31 -13.82
N LEU A 481 -43.24 -32.12 -13.45
CA LEU A 481 -42.02 -31.68 -12.75
C LEU A 481 -40.95 -31.27 -13.76
N HIS A 482 -40.30 -30.14 -13.48
CA HIS A 482 -39.22 -29.56 -14.26
C HIS A 482 -38.10 -29.10 -13.33
N HIS A 483 -36.89 -28.97 -13.87
CA HIS A 483 -35.74 -28.43 -13.15
C HIS A 483 -34.91 -27.53 -14.08
N VAL A 484 -34.21 -26.57 -13.50
CA VAL A 484 -33.29 -25.66 -14.21
C VAL A 484 -32.14 -25.27 -13.27
N THR A 485 -30.94 -25.16 -13.83
CA THR A 485 -29.74 -24.66 -13.14
C THR A 485 -29.23 -23.45 -13.93
N LEU A 486 -28.89 -22.37 -13.23
CA LEU A 486 -28.44 -21.11 -13.83
C LEU A 486 -27.26 -20.52 -13.07
N GLY A 487 -26.36 -19.81 -13.76
CA GLY A 487 -25.33 -18.96 -13.14
C GLY A 487 -25.91 -17.73 -12.44
N ASP A 488 -25.15 -17.08 -11.56
CA ASP A 488 -25.63 -15.97 -10.72
C ASP A 488 -26.29 -14.80 -11.50
N CYS A 489 -25.74 -14.40 -12.64
CA CYS A 489 -26.24 -13.28 -13.44
C CYS A 489 -27.16 -13.70 -14.60
N GLU A 490 -27.39 -15.00 -14.80
CA GLU A 490 -28.17 -15.47 -15.95
C GLU A 490 -29.67 -15.20 -15.76
N PRO A 491 -30.37 -14.69 -16.80
CA PRO A 491 -31.80 -14.43 -16.73
C PRO A 491 -32.59 -15.74 -16.68
N LEU A 492 -33.71 -15.72 -15.98
CA LEU A 492 -34.64 -16.86 -15.88
C LEU A 492 -36.02 -16.45 -16.35
N LYS A 493 -36.61 -17.26 -17.22
CA LYS A 493 -38.04 -17.21 -17.52
C LYS A 493 -38.62 -18.61 -17.50
N ILE A 494 -39.46 -18.92 -16.51
CA ILE A 494 -40.17 -20.20 -16.43
C ILE A 494 -41.68 -19.96 -16.30
N PRO A 495 -42.52 -20.85 -16.87
CA PRO A 495 -42.17 -22.03 -17.65
C PRO A 495 -41.60 -21.67 -19.04
N LEU A 496 -40.65 -22.46 -19.54
CA LEU A 496 -40.13 -22.36 -20.91
C LEU A 496 -41.29 -22.68 -21.89
N LYS A 497 -41.42 -21.86 -22.94
CA LYS A 497 -42.50 -22.01 -23.93
C LYS A 497 -42.41 -23.32 -24.70
#